data_AF-A0A176YGM5-F1
#
_entry.id   AF-A0A176YGM5-F1
#
_cell.length_a   1.000
_cell.length_b   1.000
_cell.length_c   1.000
_cell.angle_alpha   90.00
_cell.angle_beta   90.00
_cell.angle_gamma   90.00
#
_symmetry.space_group_name_H-M   'P 1'
#
loop_
_entity.id
_entity.type
_entity.pdbx_description
1 polymer ?
#
loop_
_entity_poly.entity_id
_entity_poly.type
_entity_poly.pdbx_seq_one_letter_code
_entity_poly.pdbx_strand_id
1 'polypeptide(L)'
;MSTENAAAGGELEPAPVIGAPTLDLDTEYSVEQAVADFQKKKNAPAESAEPATAETESEAKAEDAAPPEEVHGEDEGADPAAEPPIERPKSWTEAEDAEWKATPRALQQKIVARELERDSNLRRAQNEAADARKAAEADQAKWKQEREQYVSKQSAYTQALETALQNEFGDIQTMNDVRKLQAEDPFRFQQWQLRQMELGHAKAEERANEQRTLQERQSKRTVYETEQNKRLIELVPDMADVKKSVEIRERAVATLTNDLELSMDQLTRWLQDDIGHEILSNAGIQKMIYEFMKQKEVKAAPAKALTKPVPAVQKPGVSAPKGAQAAESVQALRTKLNGSGSVEDAFALYQAKRRRSAS
;
A
#
# COMPACT_ATOMS: atom_id res chain seq x y z
N MET A 1 27.36 -61.68 -55.45
CA MET A 1 26.48 -62.59 -54.70
C MET A 1 25.80 -61.72 -53.65
N SER A 2 24.63 -61.13 -53.92
CA SER A 2 23.28 -61.71 -54.06
C SER A 2 22.64 -62.05 -52.72
N THR A 3 21.34 -61.73 -52.62
CA THR A 3 20.39 -61.71 -51.49
C THR A 3 20.39 -60.37 -50.74
N GLU A 4 19.44 -59.45 -50.93
CA GLU A 4 18.01 -59.52 -51.25
C GLU A 4 17.23 -60.36 -50.24
N ASN A 5 16.63 -59.69 -49.25
CA ASN A 5 15.30 -60.06 -48.80
C ASN A 5 14.56 -58.81 -48.29
N ALA A 6 13.38 -58.62 -48.87
CA ALA A 6 12.44 -57.57 -48.56
C ALA A 6 11.27 -58.14 -47.75
N ALA A 7 10.53 -57.21 -47.13
CA ALA A 7 9.09 -57.21 -46.93
C ALA A 7 8.55 -57.30 -45.48
N ALA A 8 7.55 -56.44 -45.29
CA ALA A 8 6.49 -56.39 -44.27
C ALA A 8 6.92 -55.91 -42.88
N GLY A 9 6.32 -54.90 -42.27
CA GLY A 9 5.07 -54.20 -42.55
C GLY A 9 4.61 -53.59 -41.23
N GLY A 10 4.23 -52.32 -41.23
CA GLY A 10 3.78 -51.64 -40.02
C GLY A 10 3.90 -50.13 -40.14
N GLU A 11 2.95 -49.53 -40.83
CA GLU A 11 2.55 -48.14 -40.59
C GLU A 11 2.32 -47.96 -39.09
N LEU A 12 3.19 -47.20 -38.43
CA LEU A 12 2.85 -46.54 -37.19
C LEU A 12 2.58 -45.09 -37.55
N GLU A 13 1.29 -44.78 -37.67
CA GLU A 13 0.79 -43.43 -37.57
C GLU A 13 1.43 -42.73 -36.35
N PRO A 14 1.88 -41.47 -36.46
CA PRO A 14 2.27 -40.73 -35.27
C PRO A 14 1.03 -40.57 -34.40
N ALA A 15 1.04 -41.24 -33.25
CA ALA A 15 0.04 -41.07 -32.21
C ALA A 15 -0.17 -39.57 -31.95
N PRO A 16 -1.44 -39.13 -31.79
CA PRO A 16 -1.77 -37.73 -31.66
C PRO A 16 -1.03 -37.13 -30.46
N VAL A 17 -0.32 -36.04 -30.73
CA VAL A 17 0.12 -35.09 -29.72
C VAL A 17 -1.13 -34.69 -28.93
N ILE A 18 -1.32 -35.29 -27.75
CA ILE A 18 -2.32 -34.84 -26.79
C ILE A 18 -1.89 -33.44 -26.42
N GLY A 19 -2.68 -32.48 -26.91
CA GLY A 19 -2.42 -31.06 -26.82
C GLY A 19 -2.11 -30.67 -25.38
N ALA A 20 -1.00 -29.97 -25.21
CA ALA A 20 -0.92 -29.00 -24.15
C ALA A 20 -2.21 -28.16 -24.20
N PRO A 21 -2.89 -27.91 -23.06
CA PRO A 21 -3.83 -26.82 -23.03
C PRO A 21 -3.04 -25.56 -23.37
N THR A 22 -3.19 -25.08 -24.60
CA THR A 22 -3.01 -23.68 -24.91
C THR A 22 -4.00 -22.95 -24.03
N LEU A 23 -3.54 -22.53 -22.85
CA LEU A 23 -4.21 -21.51 -22.08
C LEU A 23 -4.14 -20.25 -22.91
N ASP A 24 -5.18 -20.06 -23.72
CA ASP A 24 -5.60 -18.75 -24.20
C ASP A 24 -5.74 -17.85 -22.98
N LEU A 25 -4.66 -17.11 -22.69
CA LEU A 25 -4.60 -16.01 -21.74
C LEU A 25 -5.27 -14.78 -22.36
N ASP A 26 -6.54 -14.92 -22.76
CA ASP A 26 -7.42 -13.84 -23.18
C ASP A 26 -8.86 -14.18 -22.75
N THR A 27 -9.08 -14.29 -21.45
CA THR A 27 -10.40 -14.03 -20.87
C THR A 27 -10.21 -13.21 -19.60
N GLU A 28 -10.28 -11.89 -19.77
CA GLU A 28 -10.45 -10.94 -18.68
C GLU A 28 -11.68 -11.35 -17.88
N TYR A 29 -11.46 -11.75 -16.63
CA TYR A 29 -12.52 -11.95 -15.65
C TYR A 29 -13.13 -10.57 -15.35
N SER A 30 -14.18 -10.23 -16.10
CA SER A 30 -14.80 -8.90 -16.03
C SER A 30 -15.47 -8.68 -14.67
N VAL A 31 -15.37 -7.45 -14.18
CA VAL A 31 -16.04 -6.96 -12.96
C VAL A 31 -17.54 -7.26 -12.96
N GLU A 32 -18.15 -7.36 -14.15
CA GLU A 32 -19.57 -7.67 -14.31
C GLU A 32 -19.91 -9.13 -13.91
N GLN A 33 -19.01 -10.07 -14.15
CA GLN A 33 -19.18 -11.48 -13.75
C GLN A 33 -19.05 -11.65 -12.23
N ALA A 34 -18.14 -10.89 -11.60
CA ALA A 34 -17.97 -10.89 -10.14
C ALA A 34 -19.20 -10.33 -9.40
N VAL A 35 -19.88 -9.33 -9.97
CA VAL A 35 -21.10 -8.74 -9.38
C VAL A 35 -22.30 -9.70 -9.53
N ALA A 36 -22.41 -10.42 -10.64
CA ALA A 36 -23.47 -11.40 -10.87
C ALA A 36 -23.40 -12.58 -9.88
N ASP A 37 -22.19 -13.09 -9.59
CA ASP A 37 -21.99 -14.19 -8.64
C ASP A 37 -22.25 -13.77 -7.18
N PHE A 38 -21.94 -12.52 -6.83
CA PHE A 38 -22.22 -11.98 -5.50
C PHE A 38 -23.73 -11.83 -5.24
N GLN A 39 -24.51 -11.38 -6.23
CA GLN A 39 -25.97 -11.27 -6.08
C GLN A 39 -26.66 -12.64 -6.01
N LYS A 40 -26.14 -13.64 -6.73
CA LYS A 40 -26.65 -15.02 -6.67
C LYS A 40 -26.42 -15.67 -5.30
N LYS A 41 -25.34 -15.29 -4.60
CA LYS A 41 -25.02 -15.77 -3.25
C LYS A 41 -25.82 -15.08 -2.15
N LYS A 42 -26.33 -13.87 -2.39
CA LYS A 42 -27.12 -13.08 -1.42
C LYS A 42 -28.60 -13.46 -1.36
N ASN A 43 -29.13 -14.11 -2.40
CA ASN A 43 -30.56 -14.44 -2.52
C ASN A 43 -30.90 -15.92 -2.26
N ALA A 44 -30.03 -16.68 -1.57
CA ALA A 44 -30.39 -18.02 -1.09
C ALA A 44 -31.21 -17.89 0.23
N PRO A 45 -32.38 -18.54 0.35
CA PRO A 45 -33.26 -18.36 1.49
C PRO A 45 -32.74 -19.07 2.76
N ALA A 46 -32.83 -18.37 3.90
CA ALA A 46 -32.48 -18.86 5.22
C ALA A 46 -33.60 -19.71 5.82
N GLU A 47 -33.25 -20.89 6.30
CA GLU A 47 -34.14 -21.82 7.02
C GLU A 47 -33.81 -21.82 8.52
N SER A 48 -34.84 -21.55 9.31
CA SER A 48 -35.10 -21.87 10.72
C SER A 48 -34.10 -21.49 11.82
N ALA A 49 -34.57 -20.55 12.64
CA ALA A 49 -34.26 -20.40 14.05
C ALA A 49 -35.16 -21.31 14.92
N GLU A 50 -34.67 -21.75 16.08
CA GLU A 50 -35.39 -21.75 17.38
C GLU A 50 -34.47 -22.20 18.56
N PRO A 51 -34.85 -22.00 19.85
CA PRO A 51 -34.01 -21.31 20.84
C PRO A 51 -33.74 -22.12 22.15
N ALA A 52 -32.91 -21.57 23.04
CA ALA A 52 -32.86 -21.76 24.52
C ALA A 52 -31.47 -21.27 25.02
N THR A 53 -31.22 -20.72 26.20
CA THR A 53 -31.94 -20.61 27.47
C THR A 53 -31.24 -19.52 28.30
N ALA A 54 -32.00 -18.81 29.12
CA ALA A 54 -31.51 -17.87 30.11
C ALA A 54 -30.99 -18.60 31.35
N GLU A 55 -29.85 -18.19 31.90
CA GLU A 55 -29.59 -18.24 33.34
C GLU A 55 -28.98 -16.93 33.80
N THR A 56 -29.51 -16.50 34.94
CA THR A 56 -29.34 -15.22 35.59
C THR A 56 -28.37 -15.43 36.74
N GLU A 57 -27.32 -14.62 36.85
CA GLU A 57 -26.70 -14.41 38.15
C GLU A 57 -26.22 -12.96 38.27
N SER A 58 -26.79 -12.30 39.26
CA SER A 58 -26.73 -10.88 39.54
C SER A 58 -26.02 -10.75 40.88
N GLU A 59 -24.78 -10.25 40.88
CA GLU A 59 -24.15 -9.72 42.09
C GLU A 59 -23.92 -8.23 41.92
N ALA A 60 -24.76 -7.48 42.64
CA ALA A 60 -24.68 -6.05 42.82
C ALA A 60 -23.61 -5.72 43.88
N LYS A 61 -22.80 -4.68 43.63
CA LYS A 61 -22.13 -3.93 44.69
C LYS A 61 -22.31 -2.44 44.45
N ALA A 62 -23.18 -1.85 45.27
CA ALA A 62 -23.42 -0.42 45.38
C ALA A 62 -22.74 0.09 46.67
N GLU A 63 -21.97 1.16 46.55
CA GLU A 63 -21.63 2.13 47.61
C GLU A 63 -21.81 3.50 46.92
N ASP A 64 -22.98 4.11 47.06
CA ASP A 64 -23.40 5.03 48.13
C ASP A 64 -22.89 6.46 47.87
N ALA A 65 -23.75 7.25 47.22
CA ALA A 65 -23.62 8.69 47.05
C ALA A 65 -24.78 9.34 47.80
N ALA A 66 -24.43 10.12 48.82
CA ALA A 66 -25.35 10.83 49.70
C ALA A 66 -26.31 11.79 48.95
N PRO A 67 -27.56 11.95 49.44
CA PRO A 67 -28.54 12.85 48.84
C PRO A 67 -28.35 14.30 49.35
N PRO A 68 -28.55 15.34 48.53
CA PRO A 68 -28.64 16.70 49.03
C PRO A 68 -30.04 16.99 49.60
N GLU A 69 -30.05 17.63 50.76
CA GLU A 69 -31.21 18.25 51.41
C GLU A 69 -31.76 19.41 50.58
N GLU A 70 -33.08 19.43 50.38
CA GLU A 70 -33.84 20.66 50.12
C GLU A 70 -34.27 21.28 51.45
N VAL A 71 -33.95 22.56 51.66
CA VAL A 71 -34.75 23.44 52.53
C VAL A 71 -34.89 24.79 51.83
N HIS A 72 -36.15 25.19 51.66
CA HIS A 72 -36.62 26.40 51.00
C HIS A 72 -36.87 27.51 52.04
N GLY A 73 -36.61 28.77 51.69
CA GLY A 73 -37.06 30.00 52.40
C GLY A 73 -36.02 31.11 52.26
N GLU A 74 -36.31 32.36 51.92
CA GLU A 74 -37.54 33.14 51.80
C GLU A 74 -37.16 34.39 50.96
N ASP A 75 -38.06 34.85 50.10
CA ASP A 75 -37.91 35.98 49.17
C ASP A 75 -37.65 37.32 49.88
N GLU A 76 -36.79 38.18 49.32
CA GLU A 76 -37.06 39.63 49.23
C GLU A 76 -36.07 40.32 48.27
N GLY A 77 -36.58 40.89 47.17
CA GLY A 77 -35.82 41.81 46.32
C GLY A 77 -36.20 41.76 44.85
N ALA A 78 -37.21 42.54 44.46
CA ALA A 78 -37.68 42.68 43.10
C ALA A 78 -36.61 43.23 42.12
N ASP A 79 -36.37 42.47 41.04
CA ASP A 79 -36.01 42.93 39.69
C ASP A 79 -36.56 41.84 38.73
N PRO A 80 -37.03 42.12 37.50
CA PRO A 80 -37.62 41.08 36.68
C PRO A 80 -36.55 40.04 36.39
N ALA A 81 -36.73 38.84 36.93
CA ALA A 81 -35.77 37.74 36.92
C ALA A 81 -35.16 37.56 35.52
N ALA A 82 -33.97 38.14 35.33
CA ALA A 82 -33.16 37.89 34.15
C ALA A 82 -32.65 36.46 34.29
N GLU A 83 -33.38 35.51 33.72
CA GLU A 83 -32.98 34.11 33.67
C GLU A 83 -31.50 34.00 33.23
N PRO A 84 -30.69 33.11 33.82
CA PRO A 84 -29.23 33.11 33.65
C PRO A 84 -28.82 33.06 32.17
N PRO A 85 -27.82 33.86 31.73
CA PRO A 85 -27.40 33.89 30.32
C PRO A 85 -27.00 32.49 29.82
N ILE A 86 -27.55 32.08 28.66
CA ILE A 86 -27.19 30.80 28.03
C ILE A 86 -25.89 30.99 27.25
N GLU A 87 -24.87 30.24 27.63
CA GLU A 87 -23.58 30.26 26.94
C GLU A 87 -23.72 29.82 25.49
N ARG A 88 -22.94 30.45 24.60
CA ARG A 88 -22.90 30.09 23.19
C ARG A 88 -22.34 28.67 23.00
N PRO A 89 -22.80 27.91 22.01
CA PRO A 89 -22.19 26.64 21.67
C PRO A 89 -20.70 26.80 21.31
N LYS A 90 -19.89 25.80 21.68
CA LYS A 90 -18.44 25.82 21.46
C LYS A 90 -18.03 25.80 19.98
N SER A 91 -18.96 25.43 19.10
CA SER A 91 -18.82 25.40 17.64
C SER A 91 -18.96 26.78 16.98
N TRP A 92 -19.46 27.79 17.70
CA TRP A 92 -19.66 29.15 17.19
C TRP A 92 -18.44 30.02 17.47
N THR A 93 -18.11 30.86 16.50
CA THR A 93 -17.00 31.80 16.57
C THR A 93 -17.38 33.05 17.35
N GLU A 94 -16.39 33.78 17.86
CA GLU A 94 -16.65 35.00 18.64
C GLU A 94 -17.32 36.11 17.82
N ALA A 95 -17.15 36.09 16.50
CA ALA A 95 -17.80 37.01 15.58
C ALA A 95 -19.33 36.83 15.54
N GLU A 96 -19.82 35.65 15.90
CA GLU A 96 -21.24 35.29 15.87
C GLU A 96 -21.95 35.60 17.21
N ASP A 97 -21.25 36.21 18.18
CA ASP A 97 -21.82 36.57 19.49
C ASP A 97 -22.99 37.55 19.41
N ALA A 98 -22.92 38.49 18.46
CA ALA A 98 -23.99 39.45 18.25
C ALA A 98 -25.25 38.75 17.71
N GLU A 99 -25.08 37.77 16.83
CA GLU A 99 -26.17 36.96 16.26
C GLU A 99 -26.74 35.99 17.30
N TRP A 100 -25.89 35.40 18.15
CA TRP A 100 -26.30 34.58 19.29
C TRP A 100 -27.15 35.38 20.27
N LYS A 101 -26.68 36.56 20.69
CA LYS A 101 -27.43 37.46 21.61
C LYS A 101 -28.73 37.97 21.02
N ALA A 102 -28.80 38.15 19.69
CA ALA A 102 -30.02 38.54 18.99
C ALA A 102 -31.02 37.39 18.81
N THR A 103 -30.59 36.14 18.98
CA THR A 103 -31.45 34.96 18.84
C THR A 103 -32.41 34.83 20.03
N PRO A 104 -33.71 34.54 19.82
CA PRO A 104 -34.65 34.31 20.91
C PRO A 104 -34.19 33.20 21.86
N ARG A 105 -34.42 33.41 23.17
CA ARG A 105 -33.96 32.50 24.24
C ARG A 105 -34.41 31.04 24.06
N ALA A 106 -35.65 30.82 23.61
CA ALA A 106 -36.17 29.48 23.31
C ALA A 106 -35.42 28.77 22.16
N LEU A 107 -34.88 29.53 21.19
CA LEU A 107 -34.04 28.98 20.12
C LEU A 107 -32.61 28.73 20.59
N GLN A 108 -32.05 29.60 21.44
CA GLN A 108 -30.74 29.37 22.08
C GLN A 108 -30.71 28.04 22.85
N GLN A 109 -31.74 27.76 23.67
CA GLN A 109 -31.85 26.49 24.41
C GLN A 109 -31.90 25.28 23.48
N LYS A 110 -32.68 25.37 22.38
CA LYS A 110 -32.77 24.28 21.39
C LYS A 110 -31.44 24.03 20.67
N ILE A 111 -30.71 25.10 20.33
CA ILE A 111 -29.41 25.00 19.67
C ILE A 111 -28.38 24.37 20.63
N VAL A 112 -28.29 24.84 21.87
CA VAL A 112 -27.38 24.25 22.87
C VAL A 112 -27.73 22.79 23.14
N ALA A 113 -29.00 22.44 23.33
CA ALA A 113 -29.42 21.06 23.56
C ALA A 113 -29.03 20.13 22.39
N ARG A 114 -29.25 20.59 21.15
CA ARG A 114 -28.87 19.84 19.94
C ARG A 114 -27.35 19.70 19.79
N GLU A 115 -26.59 20.74 20.11
CA GLU A 115 -25.12 20.71 20.05
C GLU A 115 -24.54 19.77 21.13
N LEU A 116 -25.08 19.79 22.35
CA LEU A 116 -24.72 18.84 23.40
C LEU A 116 -25.03 17.39 23.00
N GLU A 117 -26.20 17.15 22.40
CA GLU A 117 -26.55 15.84 21.86
C GLU A 117 -25.58 15.40 20.76
N ARG A 118 -25.28 16.29 19.80
CA ARG A 118 -24.31 16.03 18.73
C ARG A 118 -22.92 15.71 19.28
N ASP A 119 -22.41 16.51 20.21
CA ASP A 119 -21.11 16.30 20.83
C ASP A 119 -21.06 14.99 21.63
N SER A 120 -22.14 14.65 22.35
CA SER A 120 -22.24 13.38 23.07
C SER A 120 -22.22 12.18 22.11
N ASN A 121 -22.96 12.26 21.00
CA ASN A 121 -23.02 11.23 19.98
C ASN A 121 -21.69 11.09 19.24
N LEU A 122 -21.02 12.21 18.93
CA LEU A 122 -19.71 12.21 18.30
C LEU A 122 -18.65 11.57 19.20
N ARG A 123 -18.62 11.92 20.49
CA ARG A 123 -17.71 11.30 21.46
C ARG A 123 -18.00 9.81 21.63
N ARG A 124 -19.27 9.42 21.71
CA ARG A 124 -19.68 8.01 21.75
C ARG A 124 -19.19 7.28 20.51
N ALA A 125 -19.46 7.80 19.31
CA ALA A 125 -19.03 7.18 18.06
C ALA A 125 -17.50 7.10 17.94
N GLN A 126 -16.76 8.12 18.41
CA GLN A 126 -15.31 8.09 18.44
C GLN A 126 -14.77 7.01 19.40
N ASN A 127 -15.37 6.88 20.58
CA ASN A 127 -15.01 5.85 21.55
C ASN A 127 -15.34 4.46 21.03
N GLU A 128 -16.54 4.24 20.48
CA GLU A 128 -16.94 2.98 19.85
C GLU A 128 -16.01 2.61 18.69
N ALA A 129 -15.64 3.57 17.83
CA ALA A 129 -14.69 3.33 16.75
C ALA A 129 -13.28 3.01 17.27
N ALA A 130 -12.84 3.66 18.34
CA ALA A 130 -11.55 3.37 18.97
C ALA A 130 -11.53 1.98 19.61
N ASP A 131 -12.60 1.61 20.32
CA ASP A 131 -12.73 0.31 20.96
C ASP A 131 -12.88 -0.82 19.93
N ALA A 132 -13.63 -0.58 18.84
CA ALA A 132 -13.74 -1.51 17.72
C ALA A 132 -12.37 -1.75 17.04
N ARG A 133 -11.55 -0.71 16.87
CA ARG A 133 -10.18 -0.85 16.33
C ARG A 133 -9.30 -1.66 17.27
N LYS A 134 -9.31 -1.35 18.57
CA LYS A 134 -8.56 -2.11 19.57
C LYS A 134 -8.97 -3.58 19.59
N ALA A 135 -10.27 -3.86 19.52
CA ALA A 135 -10.79 -5.22 19.46
C ALA A 135 -10.31 -5.94 18.19
N ALA A 136 -10.43 -5.31 17.02
CA ALA A 136 -9.97 -5.89 15.76
C ALA A 136 -8.45 -6.15 15.74
N GLU A 137 -7.65 -5.23 16.28
CA GLU A 137 -6.19 -5.40 16.42
C GLU A 137 -5.84 -6.55 17.37
N ALA A 138 -6.55 -6.65 18.51
CA ALA A 138 -6.37 -7.73 19.46
C ALA A 138 -6.74 -9.09 18.85
N ASP A 139 -7.82 -9.17 18.10
CA ASP A 139 -8.22 -10.39 17.40
C ASP A 139 -7.19 -10.77 16.34
N GLN A 140 -6.72 -9.82 15.52
CA GLN A 140 -5.65 -10.08 14.56
C GLN A 140 -4.37 -10.58 15.24
N ALA A 141 -3.99 -10.03 16.38
CA ALA A 141 -2.83 -10.47 17.14
C ALA A 141 -3.01 -11.91 17.65
N LYS A 142 -4.19 -12.25 18.18
CA LYS A 142 -4.53 -13.62 18.61
C LYS A 142 -4.47 -14.61 17.44
N TRP A 143 -5.11 -14.30 16.33
CA TRP A 143 -5.09 -15.15 15.13
C TRP A 143 -3.67 -15.39 14.61
N LYS A 144 -2.82 -14.35 14.60
CA LYS A 144 -1.41 -14.50 14.23
C LYS A 144 -0.66 -15.43 15.20
N GLN A 145 -0.83 -15.21 16.50
CA GLN A 145 -0.21 -16.03 17.54
C GLN A 145 -0.66 -17.50 17.45
N GLU A 146 -1.95 -17.75 17.25
CA GLU A 146 -2.50 -19.10 17.07
C GLU A 146 -1.94 -19.78 15.82
N ARG A 147 -1.84 -19.04 14.71
CA ARG A 147 -1.22 -19.55 13.47
C ARG A 147 0.25 -19.92 13.68
N GLU A 148 1.03 -19.05 14.33
CA GLU A 148 2.44 -19.31 14.64
C GLU A 148 2.60 -20.54 15.55
N GLN A 149 1.76 -20.66 16.58
CA GLN A 149 1.75 -21.83 17.45
C GLN A 149 1.37 -23.11 16.72
N TYR A 150 0.38 -23.06 15.84
CA TYR A 150 -0.02 -24.21 15.04
C TYR A 150 1.10 -24.67 14.10
N VAL A 151 1.74 -23.74 13.38
CA VAL A 151 2.88 -24.05 12.50
C VAL A 151 4.05 -24.62 13.29
N SER A 152 4.36 -24.05 14.46
CA SER A 152 5.41 -24.58 15.35
C SER A 152 5.10 -25.99 15.85
N LYS A 153 3.86 -26.23 16.30
CA LYS A 153 3.41 -27.56 16.75
C LYS A 153 3.45 -28.58 15.62
N GLN A 154 3.10 -28.19 14.41
CA GLN A 154 3.15 -29.06 13.24
C GLN A 154 4.59 -29.50 12.93
N SER A 155 5.54 -28.55 12.90
CA SER A 155 6.96 -28.88 12.68
C SER A 155 7.49 -29.81 13.78
N ALA A 156 7.18 -29.52 15.05
CA ALA A 156 7.55 -30.38 16.17
C ALA A 156 6.91 -31.79 16.08
N TYR A 157 5.66 -31.87 15.61
CA TYR A 157 4.97 -33.14 15.38
C TYR A 157 5.64 -33.96 14.27
N THR A 158 5.98 -33.34 13.14
CA THR A 158 6.73 -34.01 12.06
C THR A 158 8.07 -34.53 12.57
N GLN A 159 8.82 -33.72 13.32
CA GLN A 159 10.12 -34.13 13.89
C GLN A 159 9.97 -35.29 14.91
N ALA A 160 8.91 -35.27 15.71
CA ALA A 160 8.60 -36.35 16.64
C ALA A 160 8.29 -37.66 15.90
N LEU A 161 7.52 -37.60 14.80
CA LEU A 161 7.25 -38.77 13.95
C LEU A 161 8.53 -39.32 13.30
N GLU A 162 9.42 -38.45 12.80
CA GLU A 162 10.71 -38.89 12.24
C GLU A 162 11.59 -39.57 13.29
N THR A 163 11.64 -39.01 14.50
CA THR A 163 12.39 -39.58 15.62
C THR A 163 11.81 -40.93 16.06
N ALA A 164 10.48 -41.03 16.15
CA ALA A 164 9.81 -42.29 16.48
C ALA A 164 10.08 -43.37 15.41
N LEU A 165 10.02 -43.00 14.13
CA LEU A 165 10.33 -43.91 13.03
C LEU A 165 11.79 -44.40 13.08
N GLN A 166 12.75 -43.52 13.35
CA GLN A 166 14.16 -43.91 13.50
C GLN A 166 14.40 -44.81 14.72
N ASN A 167 13.70 -44.57 15.83
CA ASN A 167 13.84 -45.37 17.05
C ASN A 167 13.20 -46.76 16.92
N GLU A 168 12.01 -46.85 16.32
CA GLU A 168 11.23 -48.10 16.20
C GLU A 168 11.69 -48.96 15.00
N PHE A 169 12.24 -48.35 13.95
CA PHE A 169 12.54 -48.99 12.67
C PHE A 169 13.91 -48.63 12.08
N GLY A 170 14.88 -48.19 12.90
CA GLY A 170 16.22 -47.80 12.45
C GLY A 170 17.06 -48.93 11.84
N ASP A 171 16.67 -50.19 12.05
CA ASP A 171 17.23 -51.37 11.41
C ASP A 171 16.82 -51.51 9.93
N ILE A 172 15.73 -50.86 9.52
CA ILE A 172 15.20 -50.91 8.14
C ILE A 172 15.76 -49.74 7.35
N GLN A 173 16.87 -49.96 6.64
CA GLN A 173 17.54 -48.92 5.85
C GLN A 173 17.30 -49.09 4.35
N THR A 174 17.13 -50.33 3.90
CA THR A 174 17.00 -50.64 2.47
C THR A 174 15.66 -51.29 2.15
N MET A 175 15.29 -51.25 0.87
CA MET A 175 14.09 -51.96 0.39
C MET A 175 14.20 -53.49 0.57
N ASN A 176 15.41 -54.04 0.67
CA ASN A 176 15.58 -55.46 0.97
C ASN A 176 15.22 -55.75 2.44
N ASP A 177 15.52 -54.85 3.37
CA ASP A 177 15.14 -54.99 4.78
C ASP A 177 13.62 -54.88 4.95
N VAL A 178 12.97 -53.99 4.18
CA VAL A 178 11.51 -53.91 4.12
C VAL A 178 10.89 -55.23 3.62
N ARG A 179 11.47 -55.86 2.58
CA ARG A 179 10.99 -57.17 2.09
C ARG A 179 11.19 -58.28 3.10
N LYS A 180 12.32 -58.29 3.82
CA LYS A 180 12.57 -59.24 4.91
C LYS A 180 11.58 -59.03 6.04
N LEU A 181 11.34 -57.79 6.44
CA LEU A 181 10.34 -57.43 7.44
C LEU A 181 8.96 -57.94 7.04
N GLN A 182 8.55 -57.75 5.79
CA GLN A 182 7.27 -58.27 5.30
C GLN A 182 7.16 -59.81 5.36
N ALA A 183 8.26 -60.52 5.12
CA ALA A 183 8.28 -61.98 5.10
C ALA A 183 8.40 -62.60 6.51
N GLU A 184 9.17 -61.97 7.41
CA GLU A 184 9.50 -62.48 8.73
C GLU A 184 8.54 -61.94 9.82
N ASP A 185 8.11 -60.68 9.71
CA ASP A 185 7.19 -60.02 10.65
C ASP A 185 6.17 -59.11 9.92
N PRO A 186 5.08 -59.69 9.38
CA PRO A 186 4.05 -58.94 8.67
C PRO A 186 3.37 -57.87 9.52
N PHE A 187 3.29 -58.04 10.83
CA PHE A 187 2.64 -57.08 11.73
C PHE A 187 3.52 -55.85 11.93
N ARG A 188 4.82 -56.04 12.17
CA ARG A 188 5.80 -54.94 12.24
C ARG A 188 5.93 -54.21 10.90
N PHE A 189 5.81 -54.92 9.77
CA PHE A 189 5.69 -54.28 8.45
C PHE A 189 4.47 -53.38 8.33
N GLN A 190 3.29 -53.83 8.79
CA GLN A 190 2.08 -53.00 8.77
C GLN A 190 2.25 -51.74 9.63
N GLN A 191 2.86 -51.86 10.82
CA GLN A 191 3.15 -50.71 11.67
C GLN A 191 4.10 -49.72 10.99
N TRP A 192 5.19 -50.21 10.40
CA TRP A 192 6.12 -49.39 9.63
C TRP A 192 5.41 -48.65 8.50
N GLN A 193 4.55 -49.34 7.75
CA GLN A 193 3.79 -48.74 6.65
C GLN A 193 2.84 -47.64 7.14
N LEU A 194 2.15 -47.87 8.26
CA LEU A 194 1.28 -46.86 8.88
C LEU A 194 2.08 -45.63 9.31
N ARG A 195 3.23 -45.80 9.96
CA ARG A 195 4.14 -44.70 10.33
C ARG A 195 4.63 -43.91 9.13
N GLN A 196 4.99 -44.59 8.04
CA GLN A 196 5.37 -43.94 6.78
C GLN A 196 4.22 -43.12 6.19
N MET A 197 2.99 -43.64 6.23
CA MET A 197 1.80 -42.89 5.81
C MET A 197 1.55 -41.66 6.69
N GLU A 198 1.60 -41.80 8.01
CA GLU A 198 1.44 -40.69 8.97
C GLU A 198 2.45 -39.57 8.69
N LEU A 199 3.73 -39.94 8.53
CA LEU A 199 4.78 -38.99 8.19
C LEU A 199 4.54 -38.34 6.82
N GLY A 200 4.09 -39.11 5.83
CA GLY A 200 3.72 -38.62 4.51
C GLY A 200 2.60 -37.56 4.57
N HIS A 201 1.57 -37.80 5.38
CA HIS A 201 0.48 -36.85 5.61
C HIS A 201 0.97 -35.57 6.31
N ALA A 202 1.75 -35.70 7.38
CA ALA A 202 2.30 -34.55 8.11
C ALA A 202 3.16 -33.65 7.19
N LYS A 203 4.05 -34.25 6.39
CA LYS A 203 4.89 -33.53 5.41
C LYS A 203 4.10 -32.93 4.24
N ALA A 204 2.98 -33.53 3.86
CA ALA A 204 2.12 -32.97 2.83
C ALA A 204 1.38 -31.72 3.34
N GLU A 205 0.90 -31.77 4.59
CA GLU A 205 0.27 -30.63 5.26
C GLU A 205 1.26 -29.48 5.46
N GLU A 206 2.51 -29.77 5.83
CA GLU A 206 3.57 -28.76 5.99
C GLU A 206 3.84 -28.04 4.66
N ARG A 207 4.03 -28.80 3.57
CA ARG A 207 4.20 -28.24 2.23
C ARG A 207 2.99 -27.42 1.76
N ALA A 208 1.78 -27.85 2.10
CA ALA A 208 0.57 -27.10 1.77
C ALA A 208 0.52 -25.76 2.51
N ASN A 209 0.89 -25.73 3.79
CA ASN A 209 0.96 -24.52 4.60
C ASN A 209 2.05 -23.54 4.11
N GLU A 210 3.21 -24.05 3.70
CA GLU A 210 4.27 -23.26 3.06
C GLU A 210 3.77 -22.64 1.75
N GLN A 211 3.17 -23.44 0.86
CA GLN A 211 2.64 -22.96 -0.41
C GLN A 211 1.58 -21.88 -0.23
N ARG A 212 0.66 -22.07 0.73
CA ARG A 212 -0.37 -21.07 1.05
C ARG A 212 0.25 -19.76 1.54
N THR A 213 1.27 -19.84 2.39
CA THR A 213 1.98 -18.67 2.90
C THR A 213 2.73 -17.93 1.79
N LEU A 214 3.35 -18.66 0.85
CA LEU A 214 3.99 -18.09 -0.33
C LEU A 214 2.98 -17.40 -1.25
N GLN A 215 1.83 -18.02 -1.50
CA GLN A 215 0.75 -17.42 -2.31
C GLN A 215 0.17 -16.17 -1.66
N GLU A 216 -0.12 -16.20 -0.35
CA GLU A 216 -0.60 -15.02 0.40
C GLU A 216 0.41 -13.87 0.35
N ARG A 217 1.71 -14.18 0.43
CA ARG A 217 2.77 -13.19 0.30
C ARG A 217 2.82 -12.58 -1.10
N GLN A 218 2.78 -13.42 -2.14
CA GLN A 218 2.75 -12.97 -3.52
C GLN A 218 1.52 -12.11 -3.81
N SER A 219 0.33 -12.53 -3.37
CA SER A 219 -0.89 -11.75 -3.58
C SER A 219 -0.83 -10.39 -2.91
N LYS A 220 -0.31 -10.31 -1.68
CA LYS A 220 -0.11 -9.04 -0.97
C LYS A 220 0.85 -8.12 -1.72
N ARG A 221 1.97 -8.67 -2.21
CA ARG A 221 2.94 -7.92 -3.00
C ARG A 221 2.32 -7.37 -4.28
N THR A 222 1.59 -8.19 -5.04
CA THR A 222 0.93 -7.73 -6.26
C THR A 222 -0.10 -6.64 -5.96
N VAL A 223 -0.92 -6.79 -4.93
CA VAL A 223 -1.87 -5.75 -4.52
C VAL A 223 -1.13 -4.45 -4.20
N TYR A 224 -0.08 -4.51 -3.37
CA TYR A 224 0.72 -3.34 -3.03
C TYR A 224 1.32 -2.68 -4.28
N GLU A 225 1.97 -3.43 -5.16
CA GLU A 225 2.54 -2.93 -6.41
C GLU A 225 1.48 -2.24 -7.29
N THR A 226 0.29 -2.84 -7.42
CA THR A 226 -0.78 -2.24 -8.23
C THR A 226 -1.26 -0.91 -7.65
N GLU A 227 -1.37 -0.80 -6.32
CA GLU A 227 -1.74 0.45 -5.65
C GLU A 227 -0.63 1.50 -5.78
N GLN A 228 0.63 1.12 -5.60
CA GLN A 228 1.75 2.04 -5.74
C GLN A 228 1.93 2.50 -7.19
N ASN A 229 1.77 1.61 -8.18
CA ASN A 229 1.86 1.98 -9.59
C ASN A 229 0.77 2.99 -9.98
N LYS A 230 -0.45 2.85 -9.46
CA LYS A 230 -1.51 3.84 -9.65
C LYS A 230 -1.11 5.21 -9.09
N ARG A 231 -0.63 5.24 -7.84
CA ARG A 231 -0.13 6.47 -7.20
C ARG A 231 1.07 7.07 -7.94
N LEU A 232 1.96 6.24 -8.46
CA LEU A 232 3.11 6.69 -9.23
C LEU A 232 2.66 7.40 -10.52
N ILE A 233 1.67 6.86 -11.23
CA ILE A 233 1.14 7.49 -12.44
C ILE A 233 0.51 8.86 -12.13
N GLU A 234 -0.19 8.99 -11.00
CA GLU A 234 -0.72 10.27 -10.53
C GLU A 234 0.40 11.29 -10.23
N LEU A 235 1.48 10.83 -9.61
CA LEU A 235 2.61 11.67 -9.21
C LEU A 235 3.58 12.00 -10.35
N VAL A 236 3.73 11.07 -11.30
CA VAL A 236 4.64 11.12 -12.44
C VAL A 236 3.87 10.70 -13.69
N PRO A 237 3.12 11.63 -14.33
CA PRO A 237 2.30 11.32 -15.49
C PRO A 237 3.07 10.76 -16.69
N ASP A 238 4.37 11.05 -16.79
CA ASP A 238 5.25 10.48 -17.81
C ASP A 238 5.30 8.93 -17.76
N MET A 239 5.00 8.33 -16.60
CA MET A 239 4.92 6.88 -16.41
C MET A 239 3.63 6.24 -16.95
N ALA A 240 2.63 7.03 -17.34
CA ALA A 240 1.39 6.51 -17.94
C ALA A 240 1.63 5.89 -19.34
N ASP A 241 2.66 6.36 -20.06
CA ASP A 241 3.05 5.83 -21.35
C ASP A 241 3.95 4.60 -21.15
N VAL A 242 3.52 3.45 -21.67
CA VAL A 242 4.23 2.18 -21.50
C VAL A 242 5.68 2.27 -21.99
N LYS A 243 5.95 2.89 -23.14
CA LYS A 243 7.32 2.99 -23.69
C LYS A 243 8.19 3.88 -22.82
N LYS A 244 7.69 5.05 -22.43
CA LYS A 244 8.41 5.96 -21.53
C LYS A 244 8.65 5.33 -20.16
N SER A 245 7.69 4.58 -19.64
CA SER A 245 7.81 3.91 -18.35
C SER A 245 8.93 2.87 -18.33
N VAL A 246 9.20 2.19 -19.44
CA VAL A 246 10.30 1.24 -19.56
C VAL A 246 11.62 1.99 -19.58
N GLU A 247 11.75 3.01 -20.44
CA GLU A 247 12.98 3.81 -20.51
C GLU A 247 13.31 4.52 -19.19
N ILE A 248 12.30 5.03 -18.48
CA ILE A 248 12.48 5.67 -17.17
C ILE A 248 12.96 4.64 -16.15
N ARG A 249 12.39 3.42 -16.14
CA ARG A 249 12.82 2.35 -15.23
C ARG A 249 14.24 1.89 -15.49
N GLU A 250 14.61 1.69 -16.76
CA GLU A 250 15.99 1.33 -17.13
C GLU A 250 17.00 2.40 -16.71
N ARG A 251 16.67 3.68 -16.95
CA ARG A 251 17.50 4.80 -16.51
C ARG A 251 17.54 4.94 -14.99
N ALA A 252 16.44 4.66 -14.30
CA ALA A 252 16.40 4.65 -12.84
C ALA A 252 17.34 3.58 -12.27
N VAL A 253 17.30 2.35 -12.81
CA VAL A 253 18.25 1.29 -12.43
C VAL A 253 19.69 1.75 -12.69
N ALA A 254 19.99 2.29 -13.86
CA ALA A 254 21.33 2.80 -14.18
C ALA A 254 21.79 3.94 -13.24
N THR A 255 20.87 4.79 -12.79
CA THR A 255 21.15 5.87 -11.84
C THR A 255 21.47 5.29 -10.46
N LEU A 256 20.68 4.31 -9.99
CA LEU A 256 20.93 3.62 -8.72
C LEU A 256 22.29 2.90 -8.73
N THR A 257 22.66 2.26 -9.85
CA THR A 257 23.93 1.52 -9.92
C THR A 257 25.14 2.40 -10.14
N ASN A 258 25.05 3.38 -11.04
CA ASN A 258 26.22 4.15 -11.48
C ASN A 258 26.49 5.37 -10.60
N ASP A 259 25.45 5.98 -10.05
CA ASP A 259 25.58 7.22 -9.27
C ASP A 259 25.46 7.00 -7.76
N LEU A 260 24.71 5.99 -7.35
CA LEU A 260 24.49 5.65 -5.94
C LEU A 260 25.20 4.35 -5.51
N GLU A 261 26.01 3.77 -6.41
CA GLU A 261 26.89 2.62 -6.16
C GLU A 261 26.16 1.38 -5.60
N LEU A 262 24.85 1.25 -5.86
CA LEU A 262 24.09 0.06 -5.50
C LEU A 262 24.42 -1.07 -6.48
N SER A 263 24.84 -2.25 -5.99
CA SER A 263 25.07 -3.40 -6.86
C SER A 263 23.76 -4.01 -7.36
N MET A 264 23.77 -4.62 -8.54
CA MET A 264 22.59 -5.34 -9.04
C MET A 264 22.20 -6.53 -8.16
N ASP A 265 23.17 -7.19 -7.52
CA ASP A 265 22.89 -8.25 -6.56
C ASP A 265 22.16 -7.71 -5.33
N GLN A 266 22.54 -6.53 -4.85
CA GLN A 266 21.87 -5.87 -3.73
C GLN A 266 20.44 -5.48 -4.10
N LEU A 267 20.22 -4.89 -5.28
CA LEU A 267 18.88 -4.55 -5.77
C LEU A 267 18.00 -5.79 -5.95
N THR A 268 18.56 -6.87 -6.49
CA THR A 268 17.85 -8.15 -6.64
C THR A 268 17.48 -8.75 -5.28
N ARG A 269 18.40 -8.71 -4.31
CA ARG A 269 18.13 -9.17 -2.94
C ARG A 269 17.03 -8.32 -2.28
N TRP A 270 17.05 -7.01 -2.45
CA TRP A 270 16.01 -6.13 -1.94
C TRP A 270 14.66 -6.42 -2.57
N LEU A 271 14.61 -6.70 -3.87
CA LEU A 271 13.35 -7.07 -4.54
C LEU A 271 12.78 -8.42 -4.04
N GLN A 272 13.65 -9.35 -3.64
CA GLN A 272 13.25 -10.63 -3.06
C GLN A 272 12.83 -10.51 -1.60
N ASP A 273 13.42 -9.60 -0.84
CA ASP A 273 13.04 -9.31 0.54
C ASP A 273 11.70 -8.57 0.63
N ASP A 274 10.92 -8.79 1.68
CA ASP A 274 9.61 -8.14 1.82
C ASP A 274 9.76 -6.62 2.05
N ILE A 275 10.68 -6.21 2.92
CA ILE A 275 10.89 -4.80 3.25
C ILE A 275 11.53 -4.08 2.05
N GLY A 276 12.56 -4.69 1.45
CA GLY A 276 13.20 -4.13 0.27
C GLY A 276 12.23 -3.94 -0.90
N HIS A 277 11.32 -4.91 -1.11
CA HIS A 277 10.30 -4.84 -2.14
C HIS A 277 9.30 -3.71 -1.90
N GLU A 278 8.82 -3.54 -0.66
CA GLU A 278 7.92 -2.44 -0.29
C GLU A 278 8.58 -1.08 -0.54
N ILE A 279 9.85 -0.92 -0.17
CA ILE A 279 10.63 0.31 -0.38
C ILE A 279 10.79 0.61 -1.87
N LEU A 280 11.26 -0.36 -2.67
CA LEU A 280 11.53 -0.16 -4.10
C LEU A 280 10.24 0.04 -4.91
N SER A 281 9.14 -0.56 -4.48
CA SER A 281 7.82 -0.43 -5.13
C SER A 281 7.07 0.83 -4.69
N ASN A 282 7.53 1.52 -3.65
CA ASN A 282 6.84 2.70 -3.12
C ASN A 282 6.82 3.87 -4.13
N ALA A 283 5.64 4.42 -4.38
CA ALA A 283 5.46 5.50 -5.35
C ALA A 283 6.24 6.78 -5.01
N GLY A 284 6.34 7.12 -3.72
CA GLY A 284 7.07 8.30 -3.25
C GLY A 284 8.58 8.16 -3.47
N ILE A 285 9.12 6.96 -3.22
CA ILE A 285 10.54 6.67 -3.44
C ILE A 285 10.86 6.65 -4.93
N GLN A 286 10.01 6.01 -5.74
CA GLN A 286 10.15 6.01 -7.19
C GLN A 286 10.06 7.42 -7.79
N LYS A 287 9.15 8.26 -7.28
CA LYS A 287 9.08 9.68 -7.64
C LYS A 287 10.38 10.41 -7.31
N MET A 288 10.93 10.21 -6.11
CA MET A 288 12.18 10.84 -5.70
C MET A 288 13.34 10.45 -6.64
N ILE A 289 13.44 9.17 -7.03
CA ILE A 289 14.43 8.70 -8.00
C ILE A 289 14.24 9.40 -9.35
N TYR A 290 12.99 9.48 -9.83
CA TYR A 290 12.66 10.18 -11.06
C TYR A 290 13.01 11.67 -11.03
N GLU A 291 12.70 12.37 -9.93
CA GLU A 291 13.04 13.79 -9.76
C GLU A 291 14.56 13.99 -9.73
N PHE A 292 15.30 13.10 -9.07
CA PHE A 292 16.75 13.11 -9.08
C PHE A 292 17.31 12.97 -10.50
N MET A 293 16.77 12.03 -11.29
CA MET A 293 17.14 11.87 -12.70
C MET A 293 16.87 13.15 -13.52
N LYS A 294 15.66 13.74 -13.40
CA LYS A 294 15.34 14.99 -14.11
C LYS A 294 16.22 16.14 -13.68
N GLN A 295 16.57 16.25 -12.40
CA GLN A 295 17.51 17.27 -11.95
C GLN A 295 18.90 17.07 -12.55
N LYS A 296 19.37 15.83 -12.69
CA LYS A 296 20.64 15.54 -13.38
C LYS A 296 20.56 15.94 -14.85
N GLU A 297 19.47 15.64 -15.54
CA GLU A 297 19.28 16.05 -16.94
C GLU A 297 19.27 17.59 -17.08
N VAL A 298 18.59 18.32 -16.19
CA VAL A 298 18.57 19.79 -16.20
C VAL A 298 19.96 20.38 -15.93
N LYS A 299 20.73 19.78 -15.01
CA LYS A 299 22.10 20.22 -14.71
C LYS A 299 23.10 19.88 -15.82
N ALA A 300 22.90 18.75 -16.50
CA ALA A 300 23.73 18.31 -17.62
C ALA A 300 23.36 18.98 -18.95
N ALA A 301 22.14 19.53 -19.06
CA ALA A 301 21.70 20.22 -20.26
C ALA A 301 22.61 21.43 -20.52
N PRO A 302 23.20 21.54 -21.73
CA PRO A 302 24.02 22.70 -22.06
C PRO A 302 23.16 23.95 -21.93
N ALA A 303 23.66 24.97 -21.24
CA ALA A 303 22.97 26.26 -21.12
C ALA A 303 22.53 26.68 -22.52
N LYS A 304 21.20 26.71 -22.74
CA LYS A 304 20.62 27.06 -24.05
C LYS A 304 21.31 28.33 -24.50
N ALA A 305 22.11 28.22 -25.56
CA ALA A 305 22.87 29.34 -26.07
C ALA A 305 21.87 30.45 -26.34
N LEU A 306 21.93 31.53 -25.55
CA LEU A 306 21.19 32.75 -25.83
C LEU A 306 21.51 33.09 -27.28
N THR A 307 20.52 32.97 -28.15
CA THR A 307 20.65 33.36 -29.55
C THR A 307 21.17 34.79 -29.52
N LYS A 308 22.44 34.99 -29.90
CA LYS A 308 23.04 36.31 -29.95
C LYS A 308 22.05 37.19 -30.72
N PRO A 309 21.54 38.28 -30.14
CA PRO A 309 20.60 39.14 -30.85
C PRO A 309 21.28 39.54 -32.15
N VAL A 310 20.70 39.13 -33.29
CA VAL A 310 21.23 39.47 -34.60
C VAL A 310 21.24 40.98 -34.66
N PRO A 311 22.41 41.64 -34.83
CA PRO A 311 22.46 43.09 -34.89
C PRO A 311 21.56 43.54 -36.04
N ALA A 312 20.71 44.53 -35.77
CA ALA A 312 19.84 45.08 -36.80
C ALA A 312 20.70 45.53 -37.98
N VAL A 313 20.49 44.91 -39.15
CA VAL A 313 21.26 45.21 -40.36
C VAL A 313 21.06 46.68 -40.68
N GLN A 314 22.10 47.48 -40.45
CA GLN A 314 22.11 48.89 -40.83
C GLN A 314 22.17 48.99 -42.34
N LYS A 315 21.24 49.73 -42.95
CA LYS A 315 21.30 50.07 -44.37
C LYS A 315 22.57 50.90 -44.62
N PRO A 316 23.34 50.63 -45.68
CA PRO A 316 24.53 51.42 -46.01
C PRO A 316 24.17 52.92 -46.09
N GLY A 317 24.85 53.76 -45.31
CA GLY A 317 24.75 55.22 -45.42
C GLY A 317 24.03 55.97 -44.29
N VAL A 318 23.51 55.30 -43.25
CA VAL A 318 22.94 55.98 -42.07
C VAL A 318 23.82 55.72 -40.85
N SER A 319 24.46 56.77 -40.32
CA SER A 319 25.24 56.66 -39.09
C SER A 319 24.32 56.32 -37.91
N ALA A 320 24.75 55.36 -37.07
CA ALA A 320 24.00 54.95 -35.90
C ALA A 320 23.74 56.15 -34.97
N PRO A 321 22.53 56.31 -34.41
CA PRO A 321 22.26 57.37 -33.45
C PRO A 321 23.14 57.18 -32.20
N LYS A 322 23.67 58.30 -31.67
CA LYS A 322 24.47 58.28 -30.43
C LYS A 322 23.66 57.58 -29.33
N GLY A 323 24.21 56.48 -28.79
CA GLY A 323 23.58 55.68 -27.73
C GLY A 323 22.98 54.34 -28.17
N ALA A 324 22.94 54.01 -29.47
CA ALA A 324 22.40 52.72 -29.95
C ALA A 324 23.11 51.50 -29.34
N GLN A 325 24.44 51.52 -29.26
CA GLN A 325 25.23 50.42 -28.68
C GLN A 325 24.98 50.23 -27.17
N ALA A 326 24.73 51.31 -26.44
CA ALA A 326 24.37 51.25 -25.03
C ALA A 326 22.97 50.66 -24.82
N ALA A 327 22.02 50.92 -25.73
CA ALA A 327 20.69 50.31 -25.68
C ALA A 327 20.73 48.81 -26.00
N GLU A 328 21.50 48.41 -27.02
CA GLU A 328 21.68 47.00 -27.41
C GLU A 328 22.34 46.17 -26.30
N SER A 329 23.38 46.70 -25.64
CA SER A 329 24.04 46.00 -24.53
C SER A 329 23.11 45.81 -23.31
N VAL A 330 22.30 46.79 -22.96
CA VAL A 330 21.29 46.66 -21.88
C VAL A 330 20.23 45.63 -22.25
N GLN A 331 19.80 45.58 -23.50
CA GLN A 331 18.81 44.60 -23.97
C GLN A 331 19.39 43.18 -23.96
N ALA A 332 20.63 42.99 -24.42
CA ALA A 332 21.31 41.71 -24.38
C ALA A 332 21.51 41.18 -22.94
N LEU A 333 21.92 42.05 -22.00
CA LEU A 333 22.08 41.69 -20.58
C LEU A 333 20.75 41.37 -19.91
N ARG A 334 19.66 42.04 -20.29
CA ARG A 334 18.31 41.73 -19.80
C ARG A 334 17.84 40.36 -20.26
N THR A 335 18.05 40.02 -21.53
CA THR A 335 17.73 38.68 -22.05
C THR A 335 18.60 37.62 -21.39
N LYS A 336 19.88 37.91 -21.14
CA LYS A 336 20.80 37.01 -20.43
C LYS A 336 20.33 36.74 -19.01
N LEU A 337 19.98 37.77 -18.24
CA LEU A 337 19.45 37.64 -16.88
C LEU A 337 18.15 36.83 -16.85
N ASN A 338 17.23 37.05 -17.79
CA ASN A 338 15.99 36.27 -17.87
C ASN A 338 16.25 34.79 -18.17
N GLY A 339 17.36 34.44 -18.83
CA GLY A 339 17.72 33.06 -19.14
C GLY A 339 18.54 32.38 -18.05
N SER A 340 19.45 33.09 -17.37
CA SER A 340 20.37 32.52 -16.38
C SER A 340 19.88 32.63 -14.93
N GLY A 341 19.11 33.67 -14.61
CA GLY A 341 18.67 33.97 -13.23
C GLY A 341 19.80 34.27 -12.24
N SER A 342 21.04 34.49 -12.71
CA SER A 342 22.22 34.65 -11.85
C SER A 342 22.35 36.05 -11.25
N VAL A 343 22.94 36.14 -10.06
CA VAL A 343 23.16 37.40 -9.35
C VAL A 343 24.22 38.25 -10.06
N GLU A 344 25.20 37.61 -10.69
CA GLU A 344 26.26 38.25 -11.47
C GLU A 344 25.69 38.96 -12.72
N ASP A 345 24.75 38.33 -13.42
CA ASP A 345 24.11 38.94 -14.61
C ASP A 345 23.19 40.10 -14.20
N ALA A 346 22.57 40.04 -13.02
CA ALA A 346 21.78 41.14 -12.47
C ALA A 346 22.65 42.36 -12.16
N PHE A 347 23.83 42.14 -11.56
CA PHE A 347 24.78 43.20 -11.28
C PHE A 347 25.37 43.83 -12.55
N ALA A 348 25.67 43.01 -13.56
CA ALA A 348 26.12 43.49 -14.88
C ALA A 348 25.06 44.37 -15.57
N LEU A 349 23.78 43.98 -15.52
CA LEU A 349 22.67 44.78 -16.04
C LEU A 349 22.53 46.11 -15.28
N TYR A 350 22.67 46.09 -13.96
CA TYR A 350 22.59 47.29 -13.12
C TYR A 350 23.69 48.31 -13.49
N GLN A 351 24.95 47.85 -13.62
CA GLN A 351 26.04 48.73 -14.05
C GLN A 351 25.82 49.31 -15.45
N ALA A 352 25.35 48.49 -16.40
CA ALA A 352 25.09 48.94 -17.77
C ALA A 352 24.00 50.04 -17.82
N LYS A 353 22.92 49.90 -17.02
CA LYS A 353 21.89 50.93 -16.90
C LYS A 353 22.43 52.24 -16.30
N ARG A 354 23.29 52.15 -15.28
CA ARG A 354 23.89 53.33 -14.63
C ARG A 354 24.84 54.09 -15.56
N ARG A 355 25.60 53.39 -16.40
CA ARG A 355 26.47 54.02 -17.41
C ARG A 355 25.67 54.73 -18.51
N ARG A 356 24.50 54.19 -18.88
CA ARG A 356 23.59 54.83 -19.84
C ARG A 356 22.95 56.11 -19.29
N SER A 357 22.62 56.16 -18.00
CA SER A 357 22.03 57.37 -17.39
C SER A 357 23.05 58.48 -17.13
N ALA A 358 24.34 58.17 -17.16
CA ALA A 358 25.44 59.12 -16.91
C ALA A 358 26.08 59.68 -18.20
N SER A 359 25.66 59.19 -19.37
CA SER A 359 26.04 59.68 -20.70
C SER A 359 24.85 60.35 -21.36
#